data_AF-G7DZQ1-F1
#
_entry.id   AF-G7DZQ1-F1
#
_cell.length_a   1.000
_cell.length_b   1.000
_cell.length_c   1.000
_cell.angle_alpha   90.00
_cell.angle_beta   90.00
_cell.angle_gamma   90.00
#
_symmetry.space_group_name_H-M   'P 1'
#
loop_
_entity.id
_entity.type
_entity.pdbx_description
1 polymer ?
#
loop_
_entity_poly.entity_id
_entity_poly.type
_entity_poly.pdbx_seq_one_letter_code
_entity_poly.pdbx_strand_id
1 'polypeptide(L)'
;MADDGTPRDYYDLDAILAENQKLPCTFLFEVPNAGYLEGGSEPHLAKGTTVELPFWIGLKIADPVRFGYVSLEIPKPYTSRVRQALEAASRSVNLRSVGGSAGWFYDVGVMLNDTIDDYPLRRILYETFRDRLLEVMDQSQHASARHEVSDASLSDFIAGMDEWERQLFSAGEASNKAMKAWSESDCTSVKIMSSRRIVTSTRYTEGVSCG
;
A
#
# COMPACT_ATOMS: atom_id res chain seq x y z
N MET A 1 9.95 -12.16 -4.30
CA MET A 1 9.93 -11.53 -5.64
C MET A 1 11.02 -10.48 -5.58
N ALA A 2 12.06 -10.63 -6.39
CA ALA A 2 13.26 -9.81 -6.27
C ALA A 2 12.97 -8.39 -6.74
N ASP A 3 13.20 -7.42 -5.86
CA ASP A 3 13.25 -5.99 -6.18
C ASP A 3 14.57 -5.74 -6.93
N ASP A 4 14.48 -5.51 -8.24
CA ASP A 4 15.60 -5.23 -9.13
C ASP A 4 15.81 -3.71 -9.34
N GLY A 5 15.21 -2.87 -8.49
CA GLY A 5 15.30 -1.42 -8.62
C GLY A 5 14.63 -0.89 -9.90
N THR A 6 13.72 -1.67 -10.50
CA THR A 6 12.90 -1.17 -11.59
C THR A 6 11.85 -0.17 -11.10
N PRO A 7 11.50 0.82 -11.92
CA PRO A 7 10.31 1.63 -11.68
C PRO A 7 9.11 0.71 -11.53
N ARG A 8 8.17 1.06 -10.64
CA ARG A 8 6.97 0.29 -10.33
C ARG A 8 6.40 -0.46 -11.52
N ASP A 9 6.12 -1.74 -11.30
CA ASP A 9 5.55 -2.60 -12.33
C ASP A 9 4.21 -2.02 -12.80
N TYR A 10 4.07 -1.90 -14.12
CA TYR A 10 2.86 -1.42 -14.76
C TYR A 10 1.64 -2.27 -14.41
N TYR A 11 1.85 -3.56 -14.10
CA TYR A 11 0.77 -4.50 -13.80
C TYR A 11 0.41 -4.58 -12.31
N ASP A 12 1.09 -3.82 -11.46
CA ASP A 12 0.76 -3.76 -10.05
C ASP A 12 -0.49 -2.89 -9.82
N LEU A 13 -1.56 -3.52 -9.35
CA LEU A 13 -2.83 -2.84 -9.06
C LEU A 13 -2.68 -1.85 -7.90
N ASP A 14 -1.83 -2.18 -6.92
CA ASP A 14 -1.62 -1.37 -5.73
C ASP A 14 -0.91 -0.06 -6.10
N ALA A 15 0.11 -0.16 -6.98
CA ALA A 15 0.77 0.99 -7.58
C ALA A 15 -0.21 1.91 -8.33
N ILE A 16 -1.08 1.35 -9.18
CA ILE A 16 -2.09 2.11 -9.93
C ILE A 16 -3.05 2.83 -8.97
N LEU A 17 -3.48 2.16 -7.90
CA LEU A 17 -4.37 2.74 -6.89
C LEU A 17 -3.69 3.85 -6.09
N ALA A 18 -2.41 3.69 -5.75
CA ALA A 18 -1.63 4.71 -5.07
C ALA A 18 -1.44 5.96 -5.95
N GLU A 19 -1.17 5.77 -7.25
CA GLU A 19 -0.98 6.85 -8.22
C GLU A 19 -2.25 7.66 -8.53
N ASN A 20 -3.43 7.09 -8.29
CA ASN A 20 -4.69 7.76 -8.49
C ASN A 20 -5.07 8.72 -7.34
N GLN A 21 -4.25 8.82 -6.30
CA GLN A 21 -4.47 9.81 -5.24
C GLN A 21 -4.38 11.24 -5.79
N LYS A 22 -5.15 12.16 -5.19
CA LYS A 22 -5.20 13.56 -5.60
C LYS A 22 -4.09 14.38 -4.93
N LEU A 23 -3.48 15.26 -5.71
CA LEU A 23 -2.40 16.16 -5.33
C LEU A 23 -2.77 17.60 -5.73
N PRO A 24 -2.78 18.55 -4.79
CA PRO A 24 -2.94 19.96 -5.11
C PRO A 24 -1.77 20.47 -5.97
N CYS A 25 -2.13 21.02 -7.13
CA CYS A 25 -1.24 21.43 -8.19
C CYS A 25 -1.57 22.87 -8.60
N THR A 26 -0.63 23.80 -8.45
CA THR A 26 -0.83 25.21 -8.81
C THR A 26 -0.20 25.51 -10.17
N PHE A 27 -1.02 25.89 -11.15
CA PHE A 27 -0.57 26.14 -12.52
C PHE A 27 0.17 27.48 -12.64
N LEU A 28 1.35 27.48 -13.25
CA LEU A 28 2.21 28.68 -13.37
C LEU A 28 1.91 29.54 -14.59
N PHE A 29 1.03 29.08 -15.49
CA PHE A 29 0.60 29.76 -16.70
C PHE A 29 -0.86 29.42 -17.00
N GLU A 30 -1.46 30.16 -17.92
CA GLU A 30 -2.82 29.93 -18.37
C GLU A 30 -2.89 28.73 -19.33
N VAL A 31 -3.77 27.77 -19.07
CA VAL A 31 -3.94 26.57 -19.90
C VAL A 31 -5.23 26.70 -20.73
N PRO A 32 -5.15 26.81 -22.06
CA PRO A 32 -6.34 26.93 -22.88
C PRO A 32 -7.14 25.63 -22.90
N ASN A 33 -8.49 25.72 -22.94
CA ASN A 33 -9.41 24.59 -23.00
C ASN A 33 -9.36 23.65 -21.78
N ALA A 34 -8.82 24.11 -20.65
CA ALA A 34 -8.65 23.31 -19.44
C ALA A 34 -9.51 23.80 -18.26
N GLY A 35 -10.45 24.72 -18.47
CA GLY A 35 -11.30 25.23 -17.37
C GLY A 35 -12.24 24.18 -16.75
N TYR A 36 -12.50 23.07 -17.46
CA TYR A 36 -13.25 21.93 -16.90
C TYR A 36 -12.56 21.27 -15.70
N LEU A 37 -11.25 21.45 -15.54
CA LEU A 37 -10.49 20.90 -14.42
C LEU A 37 -10.84 21.57 -13.08
N GLU A 38 -11.24 22.84 -13.11
CA GLU A 38 -11.71 23.58 -11.93
C GLU A 38 -13.20 23.28 -11.63
N GLY A 39 -13.92 22.66 -12.56
CA GLY A 39 -15.38 22.48 -12.48
C GLY A 39 -16.17 23.75 -12.77
N GLY A 40 -15.52 24.78 -13.32
CA GLY A 40 -16.14 26.05 -13.72
C GLY A 40 -16.72 26.04 -15.14
N SER A 41 -17.38 27.14 -15.50
CA SER A 41 -17.88 27.38 -16.87
C SER A 41 -16.87 28.08 -17.78
N GLU A 42 -15.71 28.47 -17.23
CA GLU A 42 -14.67 29.14 -18.01
C GLU A 42 -14.02 28.17 -19.01
N PRO A 43 -13.72 28.62 -20.24
CA PRO A 43 -13.08 27.76 -21.24
C PRO A 43 -11.60 27.51 -20.92
N HIS A 44 -10.93 28.45 -20.25
CA HIS A 44 -9.49 28.40 -19.98
C HIS A 44 -9.20 28.32 -18.48
N LEU A 45 -8.11 27.67 -18.12
CA LEU A 45 -7.63 27.62 -16.74
C LEU A 45 -6.71 28.80 -16.49
N ALA A 46 -7.07 29.69 -15.57
CA ALA A 46 -6.29 30.88 -15.26
C ALA A 46 -4.93 30.53 -14.64
N LYS A 47 -3.94 31.40 -14.85
CA LYS A 47 -2.64 31.30 -14.18
C LYS A 47 -2.83 31.45 -12.66
N GLY A 48 -2.17 30.61 -11.89
CA GLY A 48 -2.21 30.62 -10.42
C GLY A 48 -3.38 29.84 -9.84
N THR A 49 -4.23 29.22 -10.66
CA THR A 49 -5.29 28.33 -10.18
C THR A 49 -4.71 27.03 -9.62
N THR A 50 -5.16 26.65 -8.44
CA THR A 50 -4.84 25.37 -7.80
C THR A 50 -5.92 24.35 -8.14
N VAL A 51 -5.53 23.23 -8.74
CA VAL A 51 -6.41 22.13 -9.12
C VAL A 51 -5.92 20.85 -8.45
N GLU A 52 -6.84 20.00 -8.01
CA GLU A 52 -6.49 18.66 -7.55
C GLU A 52 -6.35 17.69 -8.71
N LEU A 53 -5.11 17.27 -8.99
CA LEU A 53 -4.80 16.33 -10.06
C LEU A 53 -4.30 14.99 -9.49
N PRO A 54 -4.52 13.86 -10.19
CA PRO A 54 -3.90 12.59 -9.80
C PRO A 54 -2.36 12.67 -9.78
N PHE A 55 -1.70 11.89 -8.91
CA PHE A 55 -0.23 11.87 -8.81
C PHE A 55 0.46 11.53 -10.14
N TRP A 56 -0.04 10.53 -10.88
CA TRP A 56 0.59 10.08 -12.13
C TRP A 56 0.72 11.18 -13.19
N ILE A 57 -0.20 12.17 -13.21
CA ILE A 57 -0.11 13.33 -14.10
C ILE A 57 0.60 14.49 -13.43
N GLY A 58 0.26 14.79 -12.17
CA GLY A 58 0.78 15.92 -11.42
C GLY A 58 2.31 15.90 -11.31
N LEU A 59 2.89 14.75 -10.96
CA LEU A 59 4.35 14.60 -10.86
C LEU A 59 5.05 14.77 -12.21
N LYS A 60 4.43 14.33 -13.31
CA LYS A 60 5.02 14.44 -14.65
C LYS A 60 5.07 15.89 -15.13
N ILE A 61 3.98 16.64 -14.98
CA ILE A 61 3.91 18.05 -15.42
C ILE A 61 4.68 19.00 -14.49
N ALA A 62 4.91 18.58 -13.25
CA ALA A 62 5.71 19.32 -12.29
C ALA A 62 7.23 19.14 -12.45
N ASP A 63 7.69 18.13 -13.20
CA ASP A 63 9.11 17.89 -13.43
C ASP A 63 9.79 19.17 -13.96
N PRO A 64 10.70 19.79 -13.16
CA PRO A 64 11.30 21.07 -13.51
C PRO A 64 12.26 20.96 -14.69
N VAL A 65 12.76 19.76 -15.01
CA VAL A 65 13.70 19.54 -16.12
C VAL A 65 12.97 19.46 -17.45
N ARG A 66 11.77 18.89 -17.47
CA ARG A 66 11.02 18.61 -18.71
C ARG A 66 9.94 19.63 -19.03
N PHE A 67 9.14 20.01 -18.03
CA PHE A 67 7.89 20.72 -18.25
C PHE A 67 7.76 21.95 -17.37
N GLY A 68 8.03 21.84 -16.07
CA GLY A 68 8.01 22.96 -15.12
C GLY A 68 6.69 23.75 -15.13
N TYR A 69 5.58 23.07 -15.44
CA TYR A 69 4.30 23.70 -15.74
C TYR A 69 3.48 24.04 -14.48
N VAL A 70 3.71 23.27 -13.44
CA VAL A 70 2.92 23.28 -12.21
C VAL A 70 3.87 23.31 -11.03
N SER A 71 3.51 24.09 -10.01
CA SER A 71 4.12 24.02 -8.69
C SER A 71 3.35 23.01 -7.83
N LEU A 72 4.07 22.04 -7.28
CA LEU A 72 3.49 21.04 -6.37
C LEU A 72 3.41 21.59 -4.96
N GLU A 73 2.26 21.39 -4.32
CA GLU A 73 2.12 21.59 -2.89
C GLU A 73 2.34 20.26 -2.15
N ILE A 74 3.12 20.30 -1.07
CA ILE A 74 3.39 19.11 -0.27
C ILE A 74 2.07 18.60 0.33
N PRO A 75 1.67 17.34 0.07
CA PRO A 75 0.45 16.78 0.62
C PRO A 75 0.43 16.81 2.16
N LYS A 76 -0.77 16.93 2.74
CA LYS A 76 -1.00 16.88 4.19
C LYS A 76 -0.24 15.76 4.93
N PRO A 77 -0.20 14.49 4.43
CA PRO A 77 0.56 13.41 5.07
C PRO A 77 2.06 13.69 5.23
N TYR A 78 2.67 14.54 4.39
CA TYR A 78 4.11 14.81 4.39
C TYR A 78 4.46 16.20 4.91
N THR A 79 3.51 16.88 5.55
CA THR A 79 3.76 18.16 6.21
C THR A 79 4.75 18.01 7.38
N SER A 80 5.44 19.09 7.72
CA SER A 80 6.40 19.13 8.83
C SER A 80 5.80 18.63 10.16
N ARG A 81 4.52 18.93 10.42
CA ARG A 81 3.80 18.45 11.61
C ARG A 81 3.76 16.93 11.70
N VAL A 82 3.40 16.25 10.60
CA VAL A 82 3.32 14.79 10.57
C VAL A 82 4.71 14.19 10.64
N ARG A 83 5.68 14.77 9.92
CA ARG A 83 7.10 14.39 9.98
C ARG A 83 7.63 14.40 11.41
N GLN A 84 7.39 15.47 12.16
CA GLN A 84 7.79 15.58 13.57
C GLN A 84 7.09 14.56 14.47
N ALA A 85 5.80 14.28 14.22
CA ALA A 85 5.09 13.26 14.98
C ALA A 85 5.65 11.85 14.73
N LEU A 86 6.00 11.55 13.48
CA LEU A 86 6.63 10.29 13.07
C LEU A 86 8.05 10.14 13.63
N GLU A 87 8.84 11.22 13.63
CA GLU A 87 10.18 11.25 14.25
C GLU A 87 10.10 11.05 15.77
N ALA A 88 9.06 11.57 16.43
CA ALA A 88 8.89 11.41 17.88
C ALA A 88 8.40 10.01 18.27
N ALA A 89 7.37 9.50 17.59
CA ALA A 89 6.77 8.20 17.91
C ALA A 89 6.10 7.57 16.68
N SER A 90 6.88 6.91 15.84
CA SER A 90 6.41 6.24 14.61
C SER A 90 5.33 5.17 14.84
N ARG A 91 5.36 4.45 15.98
CA ARG A 91 4.43 3.37 16.31
C ARG A 91 3.01 3.83 16.67
N SER A 92 2.88 5.00 17.29
CA SER A 92 1.57 5.49 17.75
C SER A 92 0.78 6.23 16.67
N VAL A 93 1.41 6.55 15.55
CA VAL A 93 0.76 7.22 14.42
C VAL A 93 -0.03 6.20 13.59
N ASN A 94 -1.29 6.53 13.33
CA ASN A 94 -2.14 5.77 12.41
C ASN A 94 -1.81 6.20 10.97
N LEU A 95 -1.01 5.40 10.27
CA LEU A 95 -0.55 5.71 8.91
C LEU A 95 -1.71 5.72 7.91
N ARG A 96 -2.72 4.88 8.13
CA ARG A 96 -3.89 4.82 7.25
C ARG A 96 -4.73 6.09 7.28
N SER A 97 -4.92 6.69 8.46
CA SER A 97 -5.66 7.95 8.60
C SER A 97 -4.86 9.14 8.11
N VAL A 98 -3.53 9.10 8.27
CA VAL A 98 -2.61 10.15 7.85
C VAL A 98 -2.35 10.12 6.34
N GLY A 99 -2.25 8.94 5.72
CA GLY A 99 -1.95 8.70 4.30
C GLY A 99 -3.08 9.03 3.32
N GLY A 100 -4.04 9.87 3.73
CA GLY A 100 -5.18 10.26 2.89
C GLY A 100 -6.21 9.15 2.71
N SER A 101 -7.06 9.28 1.69
CA SER A 101 -8.29 8.48 1.55
C SER A 101 -8.10 6.98 1.33
N ALA A 102 -6.86 6.49 1.21
CA ALA A 102 -6.61 5.12 0.75
C ALA A 102 -5.46 4.36 1.46
N GLY A 103 -4.73 4.94 2.41
CA GLY A 103 -3.73 4.19 3.19
C GLY A 103 -2.52 3.71 2.39
N TRP A 104 -2.00 4.58 1.50
CA TRP A 104 -0.83 4.35 0.65
C TRP A 104 0.31 5.32 1.02
N PHE A 105 0.64 5.43 2.30
CA PHE A 105 1.62 6.37 2.83
C PHE A 105 3.04 6.10 2.32
N TYR A 106 3.48 4.84 2.29
CA TYR A 106 4.84 4.53 1.83
C TYR A 106 4.97 4.73 0.33
N ASP A 107 4.01 4.22 -0.46
CA ASP A 107 4.01 4.40 -1.91
C ASP A 107 3.99 5.86 -2.33
N VAL A 108 3.06 6.65 -1.80
CA VAL A 108 2.99 8.07 -2.16
C VAL A 108 4.24 8.82 -1.68
N GLY A 109 4.85 8.38 -0.58
CA GLY A 109 6.06 8.99 -0.04
C GLY A 109 7.28 8.76 -0.93
N VAL A 110 7.45 7.55 -1.45
CA VAL A 110 8.53 7.21 -2.40
C VAL A 110 8.36 8.00 -3.69
N MET A 111 7.15 8.01 -4.27
CA MET A 111 6.84 8.80 -5.47
C MET A 111 7.18 10.29 -5.33
N LEU A 112 6.77 10.86 -4.20
CA LEU A 112 6.98 12.27 -3.93
C LEU A 112 8.47 12.57 -3.76
N ASN A 113 9.19 11.70 -3.03
CA ASN A 113 10.64 11.80 -2.88
C ASN A 113 11.36 11.72 -4.23
N ASP A 114 10.91 10.90 -5.17
CA ASP A 114 11.58 10.78 -6.48
C ASP A 114 11.42 12.04 -7.33
N THR A 115 10.37 12.82 -7.11
CA THR A 115 10.12 14.07 -7.85
C THR A 115 10.77 15.29 -7.19
N ILE A 116 10.77 15.35 -5.85
CA ILE A 116 11.26 16.51 -5.07
C ILE A 116 12.73 16.32 -4.63
N ASP A 117 13.21 15.09 -4.58
CA ASP A 117 14.52 14.68 -4.03
C ASP A 117 14.77 15.20 -2.60
N ASP A 118 13.81 14.97 -1.72
CA ASP A 118 13.82 15.41 -0.32
C ASP A 118 14.46 14.36 0.60
N TYR A 119 15.76 14.52 0.90
CA TYR A 119 16.50 13.61 1.78
C TYR A 119 15.86 13.40 3.17
N PRO A 120 15.46 14.45 3.91
CA PRO A 120 14.69 14.30 5.15
C PRO A 120 13.45 13.42 5.03
N LEU A 121 12.67 13.55 3.95
CA LEU A 121 11.49 12.71 3.72
C LEU A 121 11.87 11.24 3.61
N ARG A 122 12.89 10.94 2.80
CA ARG A 122 13.40 9.57 2.61
C ARG A 122 13.83 8.92 3.92
N ARG A 123 14.54 9.68 4.77
CA ARG A 123 14.97 9.21 6.10
C ARG A 123 13.77 8.85 6.97
N ILE A 124 12.75 9.72 7.05
CA ILE A 124 11.56 9.49 7.86
C ILE A 124 10.79 8.26 7.37
N LEU A 125 10.63 8.09 6.06
CA LEU A 125 9.97 6.89 5.50
C LEU A 125 10.70 5.60 5.91
N TYR A 126 12.03 5.61 5.84
CA TYR A 126 12.85 4.46 6.24
C TYR A 126 12.78 4.18 7.75
N GLU A 127 12.96 5.20 8.59
CA GLU A 127 12.95 5.05 10.05
C GLU A 127 11.58 4.59 10.56
N THR A 128 10.50 5.17 10.02
CA THR A 128 9.14 4.77 10.40
C THR A 128 8.83 3.34 10.03
N PHE A 129 9.18 2.89 8.82
CA PHE A 129 9.00 1.50 8.41
C PHE A 129 9.82 0.54 9.28
N ARG A 130 11.10 0.85 9.50
CA ARG A 130 12.00 0.04 10.33
C ARG A 130 11.47 -0.13 11.75
N ASP A 131 11.03 0.96 12.37
CA ASP A 131 10.64 0.94 13.78
C ASP A 131 9.32 0.18 14.03
N ARG A 132 8.43 0.19 13.04
CA ARG A 132 7.12 -0.49 13.04
C ARG A 132 7.21 -1.95 12.60
N LEU A 133 8.20 -2.31 11.78
CA LEU A 133 8.40 -3.67 11.25
C LEU A 133 8.38 -4.76 12.33
N LEU A 134 9.09 -4.53 13.43
CA LEU A 134 9.17 -5.51 14.53
C LEU A 134 7.80 -5.73 15.20
N GLU A 135 7.01 -4.67 15.35
CA GLU A 135 5.67 -4.74 15.94
C GLU A 135 4.69 -5.46 15.00
N VAL A 136 4.71 -5.15 13.71
CA VAL A 136 3.91 -5.85 12.69
C VAL A 136 4.22 -7.35 12.68
N MET A 137 5.51 -7.70 12.73
CA MET A 137 5.95 -9.10 12.77
C MET A 137 5.46 -9.81 14.04
N ASP A 138 5.67 -9.23 15.22
CA ASP A 138 5.24 -9.80 16.50
C ASP A 138 3.73 -10.05 16.52
N GLN A 139 2.95 -9.04 16.10
CA GLN A 139 1.50 -9.14 16.06
C GLN A 139 1.02 -10.20 15.04
N SER A 140 1.69 -10.35 13.89
CA SER A 140 1.34 -11.39 12.91
C SER A 140 1.51 -12.81 13.47
N GLN A 141 2.49 -13.03 14.37
CA GLN A 141 2.73 -14.32 15.01
C GLN A 141 1.72 -14.63 16.12
N HIS A 142 1.15 -13.60 16.74
CA HIS A 142 0.18 -13.74 17.82
C HIS A 142 -1.28 -13.59 17.38
N ALA A 143 -1.53 -13.17 16.14
CA ALA A 143 -2.88 -12.94 15.59
C ALA A 143 -3.81 -14.16 15.71
N SER A 144 -3.31 -15.38 15.43
CA SER A 144 -4.15 -16.58 15.46
C SER A 144 -4.60 -16.98 16.87
N ALA A 145 -3.78 -16.70 17.89
CA ALA A 145 -4.15 -16.97 19.29
C ALA A 145 -5.14 -15.92 19.82
N ARG A 146 -5.10 -14.70 19.28
CA ARG A 146 -6.00 -13.61 19.64
C ARG A 146 -7.30 -13.61 18.84
N HIS A 147 -7.42 -14.36 17.75
CA HIS A 147 -8.66 -14.41 16.96
C HIS A 147 -9.84 -15.04 17.74
N GLU A 148 -9.56 -15.88 18.74
CA GLU A 148 -10.58 -16.52 19.59
C GLU A 148 -11.18 -15.57 20.65
N VAL A 149 -10.48 -14.47 20.95
CA VAL A 149 -10.91 -13.44 21.90
C VAL A 149 -10.98 -12.14 21.12
N SER A 150 -12.17 -11.62 20.81
CA SER A 150 -12.34 -10.38 20.03
C SER A 150 -11.59 -9.20 20.66
N ASP A 151 -10.31 -9.06 20.32
CA ASP A 151 -9.40 -8.09 20.89
C ASP A 151 -9.51 -6.80 20.08
N ALA A 152 -10.28 -5.85 20.61
CA ALA A 152 -10.48 -4.55 20.00
C ALA A 152 -9.15 -3.82 19.71
N SER A 153 -8.10 -4.10 20.51
CA SER A 153 -6.79 -3.49 20.31
C SER A 153 -6.09 -3.97 19.03
N LEU A 154 -6.27 -5.24 18.65
CA LEU A 154 -5.71 -5.79 17.41
C LEU A 154 -6.46 -5.27 16.18
N SER A 155 -7.79 -5.14 16.25
CA SER A 155 -8.55 -4.57 15.14
C SER A 155 -8.19 -3.11 14.88
N ASP A 156 -7.97 -2.33 15.94
CA ASP A 156 -7.56 -0.93 15.84
C ASP A 156 -6.15 -0.80 15.26
N PHE A 157 -5.22 -1.70 15.65
CA PHE A 157 -3.90 -1.77 15.05
C PHE A 157 -3.97 -2.06 13.55
N ILE A 158 -4.69 -3.12 13.13
CA ILE A 158 -4.85 -3.49 11.72
C ILE A 158 -5.51 -2.37 10.92
N ALA A 159 -6.50 -1.69 11.51
CA ALA A 159 -7.16 -0.54 10.89
C ALA A 159 -6.19 0.64 10.69
N GLY A 160 -5.15 0.78 11.51
CA GLY A 160 -4.16 1.85 11.42
C GLY A 160 -2.95 1.59 10.52
N MET A 161 -2.76 0.35 10.08
CA MET A 161 -1.66 -0.05 9.21
C MET A 161 -1.81 0.47 7.78
N ASP A 162 -0.67 0.80 7.18
CA ASP A 162 -0.51 1.04 5.75
C ASP A 162 -0.65 -0.25 4.92
N GLU A 163 -0.86 -0.16 3.61
CA GLU A 163 -0.99 -1.36 2.77
C GLU A 163 0.28 -2.23 2.76
N TRP A 164 1.48 -1.64 2.70
CA TRP A 164 2.72 -2.44 2.76
C TRP A 164 2.81 -3.25 4.05
N GLU A 165 2.42 -2.65 5.18
CA GLU A 165 2.38 -3.31 6.48
C GLU A 165 1.32 -4.41 6.53
N ARG A 166 0.15 -4.19 5.91
CA ARG A 166 -0.93 -5.19 5.81
C ARG A 166 -0.53 -6.40 5.00
N GLN A 167 0.16 -6.20 3.88
CA GLN A 167 0.69 -7.31 3.08
C GLN A 167 1.68 -8.15 3.87
N LEU A 168 2.61 -7.49 4.58
CA LEU A 168 3.56 -8.20 5.43
C LEU A 168 2.87 -8.93 6.59
N PHE A 169 1.90 -8.29 7.23
CA PHE A 169 1.11 -8.88 8.30
C PHE A 169 0.36 -10.13 7.81
N SER A 170 -0.31 -10.05 6.66
CA SER A 170 -1.05 -11.16 6.07
C SER A 170 -0.12 -12.31 5.69
N ALA A 171 1.05 -12.02 5.12
CA ALA A 171 2.08 -13.01 4.81
C ALA A 171 2.60 -13.71 6.09
N GLY A 172 2.85 -12.94 7.16
CA GLY A 172 3.28 -13.47 8.46
C GLY A 172 2.21 -14.36 9.11
N GLU A 173 0.95 -13.94 9.08
CA GLU A 173 -0.18 -14.71 9.59
C GLU A 173 -0.37 -16.02 8.79
N ALA A 174 -0.31 -15.94 7.45
CA ALA A 174 -0.43 -17.10 6.58
C ALA A 174 0.71 -18.12 6.82
N SER A 175 1.95 -17.63 6.99
CA SER A 175 3.11 -18.47 7.30
C SER A 175 2.96 -19.17 8.65
N ASN A 176 2.50 -18.46 9.67
CA ASN A 176 2.29 -19.03 11.00
C ASN A 176 1.17 -20.09 10.99
N LYS A 177 0.04 -19.81 10.31
CA LYS A 177 -1.03 -20.79 10.12
C LYS A 177 -0.55 -22.04 9.38
N ALA A 178 0.24 -21.87 8.32
CA ALA A 178 0.82 -22.98 7.58
C ALA A 178 1.77 -23.81 8.45
N MET A 179 2.59 -23.16 9.28
CA MET A 179 3.52 -23.84 10.19
C MET A 179 2.79 -24.62 11.29
N LYS A 180 1.74 -24.05 11.90
CA LYS A 180 0.91 -24.74 12.89
C LYS A 180 0.19 -25.93 12.26
N ALA A 181 -0.45 -25.72 11.11
CA ALA A 181 -1.12 -26.80 10.38
C ALA A 181 -0.15 -27.92 10.02
N TRP A 182 1.09 -27.60 9.62
CA TRP A 182 2.13 -28.59 9.38
C TRP A 182 2.55 -29.32 10.67
N SER A 183 2.71 -28.61 11.79
CA SER A 183 3.11 -29.20 13.06
C SER A 183 2.02 -30.10 13.68
N GLU A 184 0.75 -29.75 13.49
CA GLU A 184 -0.40 -30.50 14.01
C GLU A 184 -0.80 -31.66 13.09
N SER A 185 -0.48 -31.56 11.80
CA SER A 185 -0.67 -32.65 10.87
C SER A 185 0.48 -33.64 11.03
N ASP A 186 0.29 -34.70 11.81
CA ASP A 186 1.10 -35.92 11.65
C ASP A 186 1.14 -36.26 10.16
N CYS A 187 2.33 -36.49 9.63
CA CYS A 187 2.77 -36.58 8.22
C CYS A 187 2.05 -37.62 7.33
N THR A 188 0.72 -37.78 7.43
CA THR A 188 -0.04 -38.95 7.00
C THR A 188 -1.18 -38.70 6.03
N SER A 189 -1.48 -37.44 5.63
CA SER A 189 -2.40 -37.22 4.52
C SER A 189 -1.94 -36.16 3.53
N VAL A 190 -1.41 -36.61 2.39
CA VAL A 190 -1.15 -35.78 1.22
C VAL A 190 -2.51 -35.42 0.60
N LYS A 191 -3.05 -34.24 0.95
CA LYS A 191 -4.17 -33.66 0.21
C LYS A 191 -3.62 -33.07 -1.08
N ILE A 192 -3.70 -33.84 -2.17
CA ILE A 192 -3.41 -33.34 -3.51
C ILE A 192 -4.41 -32.21 -3.82
N MET A 193 -3.97 -30.96 -3.75
CA MET A 193 -4.73 -29.83 -4.28
C MET A 193 -4.69 -29.88 -5.80
N SER A 194 -5.58 -30.70 -6.36
CA SER A 194 -5.89 -30.70 -7.78
C SER A 194 -6.66 -29.41 -8.11
N SER A 195 -6.06 -28.59 -8.97
CA SER A 195 -6.75 -27.47 -9.64
C SER A 195 -8.02 -27.99 -10.31
N ARG A 196 -9.19 -27.52 -9.87
CA ARG A 196 -10.48 -28.01 -10.36
C ARG A 196 -10.69 -27.62 -11.83
N ARG A 197 -10.61 -28.63 -12.71
CA ARG A 197 -11.46 -28.93 -13.89
C ARG A 197 -10.85 -30.19 -14.55
N ILE A 198 -11.48 -31.35 -14.73
CA ILE A 198 -12.88 -31.75 -14.94
C ILE A 198 -13.09 -33.17 -14.36
N VAL A 199 -14.32 -33.43 -13.92
CA VAL A 199 -14.96 -34.70 -13.58
C VAL A 199 -14.49 -35.90 -14.43
N THR A 200 -14.12 -37.02 -13.79
CA THR A 200 -14.84 -38.31 -13.93
C THR A 200 -14.44 -39.26 -12.81
N SER A 201 -15.48 -39.81 -12.17
CA SER A 201 -15.44 -40.90 -11.21
C SER A 201 -14.79 -42.14 -11.80
N THR A 202 -13.87 -42.75 -11.05
CA THR A 202 -13.72 -44.20 -11.05
C THR A 202 -13.52 -44.66 -9.61
N ARG A 203 -14.56 -45.25 -9.03
CA ARG A 203 -14.45 -46.06 -7.81
C ARG A 203 -13.61 -47.29 -8.17
N TYR A 204 -12.46 -47.46 -7.54
CA TYR A 204 -11.74 -48.71 -7.56
C TYR A 204 -12.30 -49.57 -6.43
N THR A 205 -13.14 -50.55 -6.76
CA THR A 205 -13.60 -51.58 -5.83
C THR A 205 -12.59 -52.72 -5.88
N GLU A 206 -11.69 -52.81 -4.91
CA GLU A 206 -10.93 -54.03 -4.69
C GLU A 206 -11.84 -55.09 -4.08
N GLY A 207 -12.19 -56.08 -4.90
CA GLY A 207 -12.78 -57.32 -4.43
C GLY A 207 -11.70 -58.15 -3.75
N VAL A 208 -11.76 -58.21 -2.42
CA VAL A 208 -11.05 -59.24 -1.64
C VAL A 208 -11.89 -60.51 -1.73
N SER A 209 -11.44 -61.50 -2.51
CA SER A 209 -11.95 -62.88 -2.41
C SER A 209 -11.10 -63.64 -1.40
N CYS A 210 -11.70 -64.03 -0.28
CA CYS A 210 -11.15 -65.06 0.61
C CYS A 210 -11.09 -66.41 -0.12
N GLY A 211 -9.93 -67.05 -0.02
CA GLY A 211 -9.70 -68.48 -0.20
C GLY A 211 -8.74 -68.94 0.88
#